data_AF-A0A969T4G6-F1
#
_entry.id   AF-A0A969T4G6-F1
#
_cell.length_a   1.000
_cell.length_b   1.000
_cell.length_c   1.000
_cell.angle_alpha   90.00
_cell.angle_beta   90.00
_cell.angle_gamma   90.00
#
_symmetry.space_group_name_H-M   'P 1'
#
loop_
_entity.id
_entity.type
_entity.pdbx_description
1 polymer ?
#
loop_
_entity_poly.entity_id
_entity_poly.type
_entity_poly.pdbx_seq_one_letter_code
_entity_poly.pdbx_strand_id
1 'polypeptide(L)' 'MTPSPPTLETCFSDVSADIRSILEGCLAGHALSWQQGVRLSQAHGSDLHALCLVADQLRRLQVGGSGHLCGQSQSQFH' A
#
# COMPACT_ATOMS: atom_id res chain seq x y z
N MET A 1 2.05 8.84 31.95
CA MET A 1 2.46 7.97 30.82
C MET A 1 1.62 8.34 29.61
N THR A 2 2.20 9.06 28.65
CA THR A 2 1.59 9.20 27.31
C THR A 2 1.79 7.87 26.59
N PRO A 3 0.75 7.22 26.05
CA PRO A 3 0.95 6.04 25.22
C PRO A 3 1.77 6.47 24.00
N SER A 4 2.92 5.83 23.80
CA SER A 4 3.66 5.92 22.55
C SER A 4 2.70 5.57 21.40
N PRO A 5 2.73 6.31 20.27
CA PRO A 5 1.86 5.99 19.15
C PRO A 5 2.09 4.52 18.75
N PRO A 6 1.03 3.75 18.46
CA PRO A 6 1.20 2.37 18.02
C PRO A 6 2.16 2.38 16.84
N THR A 7 3.31 1.71 17.00
CA THR A 7 4.26 1.55 15.91
C THR A 7 3.53 0.83 14.80
N LEU A 8 3.73 1.28 13.55
CA LEU A 8 3.09 0.71 12.37
C LEU A 8 3.05 -0.84 12.43
N GLU A 9 4.14 -1.48 12.86
CA GLU A 9 4.25 -2.93 13.11
C GLU A 9 3.11 -3.54 13.95
N THR A 10 2.65 -2.88 15.02
CA THR A 10 1.56 -3.39 15.86
C THR A 10 0.22 -3.35 15.12
N CYS A 11 -0.02 -2.32 14.31
CA CYS A 11 -1.23 -2.23 13.48
C CYS A 11 -1.24 -3.28 12.36
N PHE A 12 -0.07 -3.71 11.88
CA PHE A 12 0.06 -4.73 10.84
C PHE A 12 0.06 -6.18 11.37
N SER A 13 -0.01 -6.40 12.69
CA SER A 13 0.07 -7.75 13.27
C SER A 13 -1.20 -8.60 13.02
N ASP A 14 -2.34 -7.96 12.79
CA ASP A 14 -3.64 -8.60 12.53
C ASP A 14 -4.06 -8.48 11.05
N VAL A 15 -3.17 -7.98 10.19
CA VAL A 15 -3.45 -7.75 8.76
C VAL A 15 -3.30 -9.05 7.99
N SER A 16 -4.25 -9.30 7.09
CA SER A 16 -4.22 -10.45 6.20
C SER A 16 -2.95 -10.44 5.36
N ALA A 17 -2.27 -11.59 5.27
CA ALA A 17 -1.00 -11.70 4.54
C ALA A 17 -1.10 -11.26 3.06
N ASP A 18 -2.25 -11.48 2.42
CA ASP A 18 -2.57 -11.02 1.06
C ASP A 18 -2.53 -9.48 0.96
N ILE A 19 -3.24 -8.80 1.86
CA ILE A 19 -3.30 -7.34 1.92
C ILE A 19 -1.93 -6.76 2.25
N ARG A 20 -1.22 -7.36 3.21
CA ARG A 20 0.14 -6.94 3.58
C ARG A 20 1.08 -6.98 2.37
N SER A 21 1.09 -8.08 1.62
CA SER A 21 1.97 -8.21 0.45
C SER A 21 1.64 -7.20 -0.65
N ILE A 22 0.37 -6.89 -0.86
CA ILE A 22 -0.06 -5.84 -1.81
C ILE A 22 0.45 -4.47 -1.35
N LEU A 23 0.25 -4.13 -0.08
CA LEU A 23 0.66 -2.86 0.51
C LEU A 23 2.18 -2.66 0.50
N GLU A 24 2.95 -3.70 0.80
CA GLU A 24 4.41 -3.69 0.69
C GLU A 24 4.87 -3.45 -0.75
N GLY A 25 4.20 -4.07 -1.72
CA GLY A 25 4.45 -3.83 -3.15
C GLY A 25 4.22 -2.37 -3.54
N CYS A 26 3.14 -1.75 -3.06
CA CYS A 26 2.86 -0.34 -3.30
C CYS A 26 3.93 0.58 -2.68
N LEU A 27 4.41 0.28 -1.48
CA LEU A 27 5.50 1.02 -0.84
C LEU A 27 6.83 0.89 -1.58
N ALA A 28 7.08 -0.25 -2.23
CA ALA A 28 8.23 -0.46 -3.11
C ALA A 28 8.10 0.23 -4.48
N GLY A 29 6.96 0.90 -4.76
CA GLY A 29 6.69 1.59 -6.02
C GLY A 29 6.19 0.67 -7.14
N HIS A 30 5.77 -0.56 -6.83
CA HIS A 30 5.17 -1.45 -7.82
C HIS A 30 3.75 -1.01 -8.20
N ALA A 31 3.43 -1.17 -9.48
CA ALA A 31 2.09 -0.90 -9.99
C ALA A 31 1.07 -1.87 -9.38
N LEU A 32 -0.10 -1.32 -9.03
CA LEU A 32 -1.19 -2.07 -8.41
C LEU A 32 -2.08 -2.66 -9.50
N SER A 33 -2.21 -4.00 -9.53
CA SER A 33 -3.08 -4.68 -10.50
C SER A 33 -4.55 -4.52 -10.14
N TRP A 34 -5.43 -4.51 -11.15
CA TRP A 34 -6.88 -4.42 -10.95
C TRP A 34 -7.41 -5.40 -9.90
N GLN A 35 -6.96 -6.66 -9.93
CA GLN A 35 -7.39 -7.68 -8.96
C GLN A 35 -6.99 -7.33 -7.53
N GLN A 36 -5.79 -6.76 -7.35
CA GLN A 36 -5.31 -6.29 -6.04
C GLN A 36 -6.13 -5.08 -5.58
N GLY A 37 -6.55 -4.21 -6.49
CA GLY A 37 -7.40 -3.06 -6.20
C GLY A 37 -8.78 -3.47 -5.70
N VAL A 38 -9.38 -4.49 -6.32
CA VAL A 38 -10.65 -5.08 -5.87
C VAL A 38 -10.50 -5.68 -4.46
N ARG A 39 -9.38 -6.38 -4.19
CA ARG A 39 -9.10 -6.95 -2.87
C ARG A 39 -8.96 -5.88 -1.78
N LEU A 40 -8.20 -4.83 -2.06
CA LEU A 40 -8.07 -3.68 -1.17
C LEU A 40 -9.41 -2.96 -0.94
N SER A 41 -10.27 -2.90 -1.95
CA SER A 41 -11.61 -2.28 -1.81
C SER A 41 -12.54 -3.07 -0.89
N GLN A 42 -12.25 -4.35 -0.65
CA GLN A 42 -12.98 -5.23 0.26
C GLN A 42 -12.32 -5.34 1.64
N ALA A 43 -11.24 -4.58 1.89
CA ALA A 43 -10.55 -4.58 3.17
C ALA A 43 -11.42 -3.94 4.27
N HIS A 44 -11.42 -4.56 5.44
CA HIS A 44 -12.18 -4.10 6.61
C HIS A 44 -11.35 -4.21 7.89
N GLY A 45 -11.74 -3.48 8.93
CA GLY A 45 -11.07 -3.55 10.24
C GLY A 45 -9.58 -3.21 10.16
N SER A 46 -8.74 -4.11 10.65
CA SER A 46 -7.27 -3.98 10.68
C SER A 46 -6.67 -3.76 9.28
N ASP A 47 -7.21 -4.45 8.26
CA ASP A 47 -6.76 -4.33 6.86
C ASP A 47 -7.02 -2.93 6.29
N LEU A 48 -8.19 -2.35 6.58
CA LEU A 48 -8.54 -0.99 6.14
C LEU A 48 -7.69 0.06 6.86
N HIS A 49 -7.43 -0.15 8.15
CA HIS A 49 -6.56 0.74 8.93
C HIS A 49 -5.13 0.76 8.35
N ALA A 50 -4.58 -0.42 8.06
CA ALA A 50 -3.30 -0.60 7.38
C ALA A 50 -3.26 0.07 6.00
N LEU A 51 -4.31 -0.09 5.20
CA LEU A 51 -4.44 0.58 3.90
C LEU A 51 -4.39 2.10 4.04
N CYS A 52 -5.15 2.68 4.98
CA CYS A 52 -5.15 4.13 5.24
C CYS A 52 -3.75 4.64 5.63
N LEU A 53 -3.02 3.91 6.47
CA LEU A 53 -1.65 4.28 6.85
C LEU A 53 -0.70 4.28 5.66
N VAL A 54 -0.77 3.26 4.81
CA VAL A 54 0.05 3.17 3.60
C VAL A 54 -0.33 4.25 2.60
N ALA A 55 -1.62 4.54 2.43
CA ALA A 55 -2.08 5.64 1.56
C ALA A 55 -1.60 7.02 2.08
N ASP A 56 -1.64 7.26 3.40
CA ASP A 56 -1.10 8.49 3.99
C ASP A 56 0.42 8.58 3.78
N GLN A 57 1.14 7.48 3.98
CA GLN A 57 2.58 7.42 3.75
C GLN A 57 2.93 7.66 2.28
N LEU A 58 2.24 7.00 1.35
CA LEU A 58 2.42 7.23 -0.08
C LEU A 58 2.08 8.67 -0.46
N ARG A 59 1.03 9.27 0.12
CA ARG A 59 0.74 10.71 -0.07
C ARG A 59 1.91 11.58 0.38
N ARG A 60 2.52 11.29 1.54
CA ARG A 60 3.70 12.03 2.03
C ARG A 60 4.92 11.84 1.12
N LEU A 61 5.14 10.62 0.61
CA LEU A 61 6.25 10.31 -0.29
C LEU A 61 6.05 10.96 -1.68
N GLN A 62 4.84 10.93 -2.22
CA GLN A 62 4.47 11.53 -3.51
C GLN A 62 4.59 13.06 -3.49
N VAL A 63 4.37 13.70 -2.33
CA VAL A 63 4.62 15.15 -2.14
C VAL A 63 6.12 15.44 -2.00
N GLY A 64 6.95 14.42 -1.71
CA GLY A 64 8.40 14.52 -1.54
C GLY A 64 9.23 14.25 -2.81
N GLY A 65 8.69 13.65 -3.86
CA GLY A 65 9.40 13.55 -5.13
C GLY A 65 8.97 12.37 -6.01
N SER A 66 8.91 12.65 -7.31
CA SER A 66 8.85 11.70 -8.43
C SER A 66 7.47 11.16 -8.78
N GLY A 67 6.71 11.98 -9.51
CA GLY A 67 5.74 11.49 -10.49
C GLY A 67 6.42 10.71 -11.62
N HIS A 68 6.79 9.46 -11.36
CA HIS A 68 7.19 8.50 -12.38
C HIS A 68 6.25 7.29 -12.38
N LEU A 69 4.98 7.55 -12.69
CA LEU A 69 4.09 6.54 -13.26
C LEU A 69 3.97 6.84 -14.76
N CYS A 70 5.08 6.72 -15.48
CA CYS A 70 5.09 6.66 -16.93
C CYS A 70 6.13 5.62 -17.35
N GLY A 71 5.66 4.44 -17.78
CA GLY A 71 6.52 3.48 -18.48
C GLY A 71 6.63 2.11 -17.84
N GLN A 72 5.52 1.38 -17.68
CA GLN A 72 5.57 -0.09 -17.70
C GLN A 72 4.43 -0.63 -18.57
N SER A 73 4.54 -0.44 -19.87
CA SER A 73 4.07 -1.39 -20.88
C SER A 73 4.70 -1.04 -22.24
N GLN A 74 5.94 -1.48 -22.44
CA GLN A 74 6.46 -1.76 -23.77
C GLN A 74 6.75 -3.25 -23.87
N SER A 75 6.31 -3.82 -24.99
CA SER A 75 6.79 -5.06 -25.61
C SER A 75 6.14 -6.37 -25.19
N GLN A 76 5.07 -6.73 -25.92
CA GLN A 76 5.16 -7.94 -26.75
C GLN A 76 4.35 -7.72 -28.03
N PHE A 77 5.08 -7.37 -29.10
CA PHE A 77 4.66 -7.56 -30.48
C PHE A 77 4.69 -9.06 -30.81
N HIS A 78 3.64 -9.57 -31.44
CA HIS A 78 3.77 -10.46 -32.60
C HIS A 78 2.57 -10.26 -33.53
#